data_AF-A0AA95G8M4-F1
#
_entry.id   AF-A0AA95G8M4-F1
#
_cell.length_a   1.000
_cell.length_b   1.000
_cell.length_c   1.000
_cell.angle_alpha   90.00
_cell.angle_beta   90.00
_cell.angle_gamma   90.00
#
_symmetry.space_group_name_H-M   'P 1'
#
loop_
_entity.id
_entity.type
_entity.pdbx_description
1 polymer ?
#
loop_
_entity_poly.entity_id
_entity_poly.type
_entity_poly.pdbx_seq_one_letter_code
_entity_poly.pdbx_strand_id
1 'polypeptide(L)'
;MISKRIFMCVFCFFISLSLLGCNEKGKGFVGHWYEVTDRKSPTDIKITYKDGIFHIDEHKAYIGFTGDEYSINKREAKAESDDVISGKLFTMRLEDGKLYYNNGEYVKK
;
A
#
# COMPACT_ATOMS: atom_id res chain seq x y z
N MET A 1 -23.40 46.99 1.36
CA MET A 1 -23.65 46.23 0.11
C MET A 1 -22.36 45.51 -0.26
N ILE A 2 -22.23 44.23 0.12
CA ILE A 2 -21.10 43.40 -0.29
C ILE A 2 -21.19 43.20 -1.80
N SER A 3 -20.16 43.65 -2.53
CA SER A 3 -20.11 43.54 -3.99
C SER A 3 -20.27 42.09 -4.40
N LYS A 4 -21.21 41.80 -5.31
CA LYS A 4 -21.44 40.46 -5.88
C LYS A 4 -20.14 39.83 -6.44
N ARG A 5 -19.15 40.66 -6.77
CA ARG A 5 -17.81 40.25 -7.22
C ARG A 5 -16.94 39.67 -6.12
N ILE A 6 -17.08 40.14 -4.87
CA ILE A 6 -16.31 39.64 -3.71
C ILE A 6 -16.86 38.27 -3.28
N PHE A 7 -18.17 38.08 -3.33
CA PHE A 7 -18.81 36.81 -2.99
C PHE A 7 -18.39 35.67 -3.93
N MET A 8 -18.22 35.97 -5.23
CA MET A 8 -17.79 34.98 -6.22
C MET A 8 -16.33 34.53 -6.02
N CYS A 9 -15.41 35.43 -5.64
CA CYS A 9 -14.02 35.09 -5.38
C CYS A 9 -13.84 34.19 -4.15
N VAL A 10 -14.65 34.37 -3.11
CA VAL A 10 -14.61 33.55 -1.89
C VAL A 10 -15.10 32.12 -2.16
N PHE A 11 -16.12 31.95 -3.01
CA PHE A 11 -16.64 30.63 -3.37
C PHE A 11 -15.63 29.80 -4.20
N CYS A 12 -14.89 30.42 -5.13
CA CYS A 12 -13.83 29.74 -5.88
C CYS A 12 -12.64 29.30 -5.02
N PHE A 13 -12.33 30.03 -3.94
CA PHE A 13 -11.25 29.68 -3.02
C PHE A 13 -11.60 28.47 -2.13
N PHE A 14 -12.87 28.27 -1.80
CA PHE A 14 -13.30 27.09 -1.02
C PHE A 14 -13.25 25.78 -1.83
N ILE A 15 -13.47 25.81 -3.15
CA ILE A 15 -13.42 24.62 -4.02
C ILE A 15 -11.97 24.14 -4.23
N SER A 16 -10.99 25.05 -4.27
CA SER A 16 -9.58 24.67 -4.41
C SER A 16 -9.01 24.04 -3.15
N LEU A 17 -9.47 24.44 -1.95
CA LEU A 17 -9.03 23.80 -0.70
C LEU A 17 -9.53 22.36 -0.54
N SER A 18 -10.68 21.99 -1.12
CA SER A 18 -11.16 20.59 -1.11
C SER A 18 -10.35 19.62 -1.97
N LEU A 19 -9.53 20.13 -2.90
CA LEU A 19 -8.64 19.31 -3.74
C LEU A 19 -7.25 19.10 -3.12
N LEU A 20 -6.88 19.91 -2.13
CA LEU A 20 -5.61 19.79 -1.40
C LEU A 20 -5.63 18.69 -0.33
N GLY A 21 -6.79 18.05 -0.12
CA GLY A 21 -6.99 16.96 0.84
C GLY A 21 -6.97 15.57 0.21
N CYS A 22 -6.09 15.29 -0.75
CA CYS A 22 -5.76 13.89 -1.07
C CYS A 22 -4.87 13.36 0.07
N ASN A 23 -5.49 13.02 1.20
CA ASN A 23 -4.80 12.28 2.25
C ASN A 23 -4.45 10.92 1.66
N GLU A 24 -3.18 10.74 1.30
CA GLU A 24 -2.63 9.46 0.86
C GLU A 24 -2.83 8.45 1.99
N LYS A 25 -3.90 7.65 1.88
CA LYS A 25 -4.20 6.56 2.80
C LYS A 25 -3.16 5.46 2.65
N GLY A 26 -2.91 4.72 3.73
CA GLY A 26 -2.09 3.51 3.65
C GLY A 26 -0.58 3.75 3.58
N LYS A 27 -0.09 4.92 4.01
CA LYS A 27 1.38 5.18 4.09
C LYS A 27 2.12 4.12 4.89
N GLY A 28 1.46 3.53 5.90
CA GLY A 28 2.02 2.46 6.72
C GLY A 28 2.49 1.25 5.92
N PHE A 29 1.88 0.98 4.74
CA PHE A 29 2.21 -0.19 3.92
C PHE A 29 3.57 -0.07 3.23
N VAL A 30 4.04 1.15 2.93
CA VAL A 30 5.30 1.37 2.22
C VAL A 30 6.47 0.86 3.05
N GLY A 31 7.34 0.05 2.43
CA GLY A 31 8.50 -0.54 3.09
C GLY A 31 8.82 -1.95 2.61
N HIS A 32 9.73 -2.60 3.32
CA HIS A 32 10.11 -3.99 3.09
C HIS A 32 9.67 -4.84 4.28
N TRP A 33 8.86 -5.86 3.99
CA TRP A 33 8.20 -6.72 4.95
C TRP A 33 8.74 -8.13 4.84
N TYR A 34 9.04 -8.75 5.97
CA TYR A 34 9.60 -10.10 6.04
C TYR A 34 8.65 -11.01 6.77
N GLU A 35 8.38 -12.18 6.20
CA GLU A 35 7.51 -13.18 6.81
C GLU A 35 8.05 -13.63 8.17
N VAL A 36 7.17 -13.72 9.16
CA VAL A 36 7.47 -14.29 10.47
C VAL A 36 7.39 -15.81 10.37
N THR A 37 8.53 -16.46 10.17
CA THR A 37 8.61 -17.91 9.99
C THR A 37 10.02 -18.44 10.28
N ASP A 38 10.11 -19.74 10.62
CA ASP A 38 11.38 -20.46 10.85
C ASP A 38 11.94 -21.09 9.56
N ARG A 39 11.30 -20.84 8.40
CA ARG A 39 11.77 -21.35 7.11
C ARG A 39 13.14 -20.75 6.75
N LYS A 40 14.01 -21.59 6.17
CA LYS A 40 15.35 -21.19 5.69
C LYS A 40 15.30 -20.00 4.72
N SER A 41 14.26 -19.94 3.89
CA SER A 41 14.08 -18.89 2.88
C SER A 41 12.67 -18.30 3.04
N PRO A 42 12.48 -17.32 3.94
CA PRO A 42 11.18 -16.69 4.19
C PRO A 42 10.72 -15.84 2.99
N THR A 43 9.41 -15.67 2.85
CA THR A 43 8.84 -14.75 1.87
C THR A 43 9.14 -13.32 2.31
N ASP A 44 9.47 -12.45 1.36
CA ASP A 44 9.54 -11.01 1.61
C ASP A 44 8.66 -10.23 0.63
N ILE A 45 8.17 -9.09 1.07
CA ILE A 45 7.26 -8.24 0.30
C ILE A 45 7.78 -6.82 0.33
N LYS A 46 8.08 -6.28 -0.85
CA LYS A 46 8.43 -4.88 -1.02
C LYS A 46 7.21 -4.13 -1.53
N ILE A 47 6.82 -3.08 -0.83
CA ILE A 47 5.69 -2.24 -1.20
C ILE A 47 6.18 -0.81 -1.44
N THR A 48 5.88 -0.27 -2.62
CA THR A 48 6.16 1.12 -2.99
C THR A 48 4.87 1.82 -3.38
N TYR A 49 4.84 3.15 -3.22
CA TYR A 49 3.67 3.96 -3.56
C TYR A 49 4.07 4.97 -4.63
N LYS A 50 3.34 4.98 -5.74
CA LYS A 50 3.56 5.89 -6.87
C LYS A 50 2.23 6.20 -7.55
N ASP A 51 1.98 7.47 -7.82
CA ASP A 51 0.83 7.94 -8.61
C ASP A 51 -0.54 7.40 -8.12
N GLY A 52 -0.71 7.26 -6.80
CA GLY A 52 -1.96 6.75 -6.20
C GLY A 52 -2.09 5.23 -6.14
N ILE A 53 -1.04 4.49 -6.50
CA ILE A 53 -1.03 3.03 -6.61
C ILE A 53 0.06 2.44 -5.73
N PHE A 54 -0.26 1.37 -5.02
CA PHE A 54 0.71 0.53 -4.32
C PHE A 54 1.23 -0.53 -5.29
N HIS A 55 2.54 -0.51 -5.58
CA HIS A 55 3.21 -1.58 -6.29
C HIS A 55 3.82 -2.56 -5.28
N ILE A 56 3.45 -3.82 -5.40
CA ILE A 56 3.78 -4.90 -4.46
C ILE A 56 4.61 -5.94 -5.20
N ASP A 57 5.86 -6.12 -4.77
CA ASP A 57 6.75 -7.18 -5.23
C ASP A 57 6.85 -8.23 -4.12
N GLU A 58 6.25 -9.41 -4.33
CA GLU A 58 6.31 -10.55 -3.41
C GLU A 58 7.39 -11.53 -3.88
N HIS A 59 8.46 -11.67 -3.11
CA HIS A 59 9.57 -12.59 -3.37
C HIS A 59 9.35 -13.89 -2.60
N LYS A 60 9.26 -15.00 -3.33
CA LYS A 60 9.11 -16.34 -2.76
C LYS A 60 10.21 -17.26 -3.22
N ALA A 61 10.89 -17.87 -2.25
CA ALA A 61 11.75 -19.01 -2.50
C ALA A 61 10.90 -20.29 -2.61
N TYR A 62 11.26 -21.16 -3.54
CA TYR A 62 10.72 -22.50 -3.67
C TYR A 62 11.83 -23.47 -4.05
N ILE A 63 11.61 -24.75 -3.76
CA ILE A 63 12.56 -25.81 -4.13
C ILE A 63 12.29 -26.15 -5.60
N GLY A 64 13.22 -25.75 -6.47
CA GLY A 64 13.25 -26.13 -7.88
C GLY A 64 13.92 -27.49 -8.11
N PHE A 65 13.95 -27.93 -9.36
CA PHE A 65 14.55 -29.23 -9.72
C PHE A 65 16.08 -29.26 -9.53
N THR A 66 16.74 -28.10 -9.54
CA THR A 66 18.20 -27.98 -9.46
C THR A 66 18.70 -27.24 -8.21
N GLY A 67 17.81 -26.76 -7.33
CA GLY A 67 18.17 -26.03 -6.11
C GLY A 67 17.09 -25.04 -5.66
N ASP A 68 17.48 -24.10 -4.80
CA ASP A 68 16.62 -23.01 -4.35
C ASP A 68 16.35 -22.04 -5.52
N GLU A 69 15.10 -21.94 -5.96
CA GLU A 69 14.64 -21.01 -6.99
C GLU A 69 13.83 -19.86 -6.37
N TYR A 70 13.84 -18.70 -7.04
CA TYR A 70 13.14 -17.49 -6.58
C TYR A 70 12.12 -17.04 -7.61
N SER A 71 10.90 -16.74 -7.14
CA SER A 71 9.86 -16.11 -7.95
C SER A 71 9.53 -14.72 -7.41
N ILE A 72 9.23 -13.79 -8.31
CA ILE A 72 8.77 -12.45 -7.98
C ILE A 72 7.37 -12.27 -8.55
N ASN A 73 6.38 -12.17 -7.68
CA ASN A 73 5.00 -11.89 -8.07
C ASN A 73 4.73 -10.39 -7.90
N LYS A 74 4.56 -9.68 -9.01
CA LYS A 74 4.28 -8.24 -9.03
C LYS A 74 2.79 -7.98 -9.10
N ARG A 75 2.29 -7.10 -8.23
CA ARG A 75 0.86 -6.75 -8.13
C ARG A 75 0.67 -5.27 -7.85
N GLU A 76 -0.55 -4.81 -8.09
CA GLU A 76 -0.97 -3.45 -7.80
C GLU A 76 -2.20 -3.45 -6.90
N ALA A 77 -2.25 -2.48 -5.99
CA ALA A 77 -3.35 -2.27 -5.06
C ALA A 77 -3.66 -0.79 -4.86
N LYS A 78 -4.86 -0.52 -4.34
CA LYS A 78 -5.30 0.80 -3.87
C LYS A 78 -5.64 0.73 -2.38
N ALA A 79 -5.52 1.85 -1.69
CA ALA A 79 -5.98 1.96 -0.31
C ALA A 79 -7.50 2.08 -0.24
N GLU A 80 -8.10 1.18 0.53
CA GLU A 80 -9.50 1.27 0.94
C GLU A 80 -9.60 2.14 2.22
N SER A 81 -8.64 1.95 3.14
CA SER A 81 -8.46 2.68 4.40
C SER A 81 -6.96 2.85 4.71
N ASP A 82 -6.63 3.42 5.88
CA ASP A 82 -5.23 3.58 6.31
C ASP A 82 -4.54 2.25 6.63
N ASP A 83 -5.33 1.22 6.91
CA ASP A 83 -4.93 -0.10 7.36
C ASP A 83 -5.34 -1.22 6.41
N VAL A 84 -5.95 -0.91 5.25
CA VAL A 84 -6.33 -1.90 4.23
C VAL A 84 -5.99 -1.42 2.83
N ILE A 85 -5.22 -2.22 2.09
CA ILE A 85 -5.05 -2.09 0.64
C ILE A 85 -5.64 -3.32 -0.07
N SER A 86 -6.29 -3.09 -1.21
CA SER A 86 -6.90 -4.15 -2.02
C SER A 86 -6.47 -4.05 -3.48
N GLY A 87 -6.24 -5.20 -4.10
CA GLY A 87 -5.97 -5.33 -5.51
C GLY A 87 -6.83 -6.42 -6.13
N LYS A 88 -6.52 -6.81 -7.37
CA LYS A 88 -7.30 -7.85 -8.05
C LYS A 88 -7.16 -9.19 -7.33
N LEU A 89 -8.24 -9.64 -6.67
CA LEU A 89 -8.35 -10.92 -5.94
C LEU A 89 -7.45 -11.04 -4.70
N PHE A 90 -7.05 -9.93 -4.08
CA PHE A 90 -6.35 -9.97 -2.81
C PHE A 90 -6.57 -8.70 -1.99
N THR A 91 -6.36 -8.84 -0.67
CA THR A 91 -6.38 -7.75 0.31
C THR A 91 -5.20 -7.93 1.25
N MET A 92 -4.57 -6.83 1.65
CA MET A 92 -3.55 -6.79 2.70
C MET A 92 -4.02 -5.88 3.81
N ARG A 93 -3.78 -6.27 5.07
CA ARG A 93 -4.17 -5.51 6.26
C ARG A 93 -2.95 -5.15 7.11
N LEU A 94 -2.91 -3.93 7.62
CA LEU A 94 -2.01 -3.55 8.71
C LEU A 94 -2.76 -3.62 10.04
N GLU A 95 -2.17 -4.28 11.01
CA GLU A 95 -2.73 -4.38 12.36
C GLU A 95 -1.56 -4.59 13.32
N ASP A 96 -1.51 -3.81 14.40
CA ASP A 96 -0.44 -3.83 15.42
C ASP A 96 1.00 -3.78 14.86
N GLY A 97 1.22 -2.99 13.81
CA GLY A 97 2.53 -2.83 13.17
C GLY A 97 2.97 -4.01 12.29
N LYS A 98 2.09 -4.99 12.10
CA LYS A 98 2.30 -6.18 11.25
C LYS A 98 1.47 -6.07 9.98
N LEU A 99 1.96 -6.71 8.93
CA LEU A 99 1.27 -6.86 7.67
C LEU A 99 0.69 -8.27 7.58
N TYR A 100 -0.61 -8.38 7.34
CA TYR A 100 -1.33 -9.64 7.16
C TYR A 100 -1.68 -9.83 5.68
N TYR A 101 -1.26 -10.96 5.12
CA TYR A 101 -1.46 -11.25 3.69
C TYR A 101 -1.28 -12.73 3.36
N ASN A 102 -2.20 -13.32 2.57
CA ASN A 102 -2.17 -14.74 2.16
C ASN A 102 -1.90 -15.72 3.31
N ASN A 103 -2.59 -15.54 4.45
CA ASN A 103 -2.39 -16.30 5.70
C ASN A 103 -1.00 -16.19 6.34
N GLY A 104 -0.15 -15.28 5.85
CA GLY A 104 1.14 -14.95 6.43
C GLY A 104 1.08 -13.68 7.28
N GLU A 105 1.96 -13.62 8.27
CA GLU A 105 2.25 -12.42 9.06
C GLU A 105 3.65 -11.93 8.68
N TYR A 106 3.79 -10.62 8.50
CA TYR A 106 5.05 -10.01 8.09
C TYR A 106 5.38 -8.81 8.98
N VAL A 107 6.66 -8.63 9.27
CA VAL A 107 7.21 -7.52 10.05
C VAL A 107 8.15 -6.68 9.19
N LYS A 108 8.13 -5.37 9.42
CA LYS A 108 9.04 -4.45 8.74
C LYS A 108 10.44 -4.59 9.35
N LYS A 109 11.47 -4.77 8.51
CA LYS A 109 12.89 -4.72 8.94
C LYS A 109 13.61 -3.58 8.24
#